data_AF-A0A258SN04-F1
#
_entry.id   AF-A0A258SN04-F1
#
_cell.length_a   1.000
_cell.length_b   1.000
_cell.length_c   1.000
_cell.angle_alpha   90.00
_cell.angle_beta   90.00
_cell.angle_gamma   90.00
#
_symmetry.space_group_name_H-M   'P 1'
#
loop_
_entity.id
_entity.type
_entity.pdbx_description
1 polymer ?
#
loop_
_entity_poly.entity_id
_entity_poly.type
_entity_poly.pdbx_seq_one_letter_code
_entity_poly.pdbx_strand_id
1 'polypeptide(L)'
;MASEYHSSGEYIKHHLQNLTYGQHADGTWGFAHGAEEAKAMGFWAINVDSMLFSIGLGLIFLFLFRMAAKKASTGVPAGLQNFVEWVVEFIDNSVRGSFSHQNALVAPLALTVFMWVFLMNLMDLFPVDWLPFVATMAGVPYMKIVPSTDPNVTFGMSLSV
;
A
#
# COMPACT_ATOMS: atom_id res chain seq x y z
N MET A 1 -14.45 25.14 5.75
CA MET A 1 -15.59 24.78 6.63
C MET A 1 -15.25 23.40 7.16
N ALA A 2 -14.90 23.28 8.44
CA ALA A 2 -14.55 21.99 9.02
C ALA A 2 -15.80 21.09 9.00
N SER A 3 -15.71 19.91 8.40
CA SER A 3 -16.79 18.92 8.44
C SER A 3 -16.93 18.42 9.87
N GLU A 4 -17.85 19.03 10.61
CA GLU A 4 -18.22 18.62 11.96
C GLU A 4 -19.03 17.32 11.84
N TYR A 5 -18.42 16.18 12.14
CA TYR A 5 -19.10 14.89 12.11
C TYR A 5 -20.20 14.88 13.19
N HIS A 6 -21.46 14.67 12.81
CA HIS A 6 -22.58 14.76 13.74
C HIS A 6 -22.67 13.55 14.69
N SER A 7 -21.94 12.46 14.41
CA SER A 7 -21.82 11.30 15.30
C SER A 7 -20.53 10.50 15.07
N SER A 8 -20.09 9.75 16.10
CA SER A 8 -18.98 8.79 15.96
C SER A 8 -19.25 7.73 14.88
N GLY A 9 -20.52 7.41 14.60
CA GLY A 9 -20.90 6.47 13.55
C GLY A 9 -20.64 7.01 12.14
N GLU A 10 -20.90 8.30 11.90
CA GLU A 10 -20.57 8.95 10.63
C GLU A 10 -19.07 9.11 10.45
N TYR A 11 -18.33 9.43 11.52
CA TYR A 11 -16.87 9.45 11.50
C TYR A 11 -16.31 8.09 11.06
N ILE A 12 -16.77 7.00 11.69
CA ILE A 12 -16.32 5.65 11.33
C ILE A 12 -16.65 5.33 9.86
N LYS A 13 -17.86 5.65 9.39
CA LYS A 13 -18.24 5.40 7.99
C LYS A 13 -17.41 6.19 7.00
N HIS A 14 -17.09 7.44 7.32
CA HIS A 14 -16.27 8.31 6.48
C HIS A 14 -14.84 7.78 6.34
N HIS A 15 -14.24 7.29 7.44
CA HIS A 15 -12.88 6.75 7.43
C HIS A 15 -12.79 5.31 6.87
N LEU A 16 -13.90 4.58 6.79
CA LEU A 16 -13.95 3.26 6.16
C LEU A 16 -14.16 3.32 4.65
N GLN A 17 -14.49 4.48 4.10
CA GLN A 17 -14.79 4.62 2.68
C GLN A 17 -13.53 4.88 1.85
N ASN A 18 -13.35 4.09 0.80
CA ASN A 18 -12.29 4.26 -0.17
C ASN A 18 -12.64 5.33 -1.22
N LEU A 19 -11.62 5.98 -1.79
CA LEU A 19 -11.77 6.80 -2.98
C LEU A 19 -11.90 5.88 -4.21
N THR A 20 -13.13 5.72 -4.70
CA THR A 20 -13.44 4.82 -5.81
C THR A 20 -13.69 5.61 -7.09
N TYR A 21 -13.10 5.15 -8.20
CA TYR A 21 -13.34 5.67 -9.55
C TYR A 21 -14.01 4.59 -10.40
N GLY A 22 -15.11 4.93 -11.06
CA GLY A 22 -15.88 3.97 -11.83
C GLY A 22 -16.95 4.63 -12.71
N GLN A 23 -17.77 3.79 -13.34
CA GLN A 23 -18.86 4.24 -14.18
C GLN A 23 -20.12 4.45 -13.32
N HIS A 24 -20.66 5.66 -13.34
CA HIS A 24 -21.94 5.98 -12.73
C HIS A 24 -23.09 5.34 -13.53
N ALA A 25 -24.27 5.22 -12.90
CA ALA A 25 -25.46 4.63 -13.52
C ALA A 25 -25.96 5.39 -14.77
N ASP A 26 -25.53 6.64 -14.95
CA ASP A 26 -25.80 7.47 -16.13
C ASP A 26 -24.81 7.23 -17.30
N GLY A 27 -23.85 6.32 -17.13
CA GLY A 27 -22.82 5.97 -18.11
C GLY A 27 -21.59 6.87 -18.08
N THR A 28 -21.55 7.91 -17.24
CA THR A 28 -20.39 8.79 -17.07
C THR A 28 -19.32 8.15 -16.19
N TRP A 29 -18.06 8.54 -16.37
CA TRP A 29 -16.95 8.08 -15.53
C TRP A 29 -16.56 9.19 -14.56
N GLY A 30 -16.47 8.84 -13.27
CA GLY A 30 -16.22 9.81 -12.21
C GLY A 30 -15.78 9.18 -10.90
N PHE A 31 -15.47 10.05 -9.94
CA PHE A 31 -15.19 9.65 -8.57
C PHE A 31 -16.48 9.53 -7.77
N ALA A 32 -16.59 8.48 -6.95
CA ALA A 32 -17.71 8.30 -6.05
C ALA A 32 -17.64 9.32 -4.91
N HIS A 33 -18.74 10.04 -4.66
CA HIS A 33 -18.86 11.00 -3.56
C HIS A 33 -19.54 10.40 -2.32
N GLY A 34 -19.73 9.08 -2.29
CA GLY A 34 -20.36 8.35 -1.19
C GLY A 34 -20.30 6.84 -1.36
N ALA A 35 -20.48 6.10 -0.26
CA ALA A 35 -20.45 4.64 -0.24
C ALA A 35 -21.54 4.00 -1.12
N GLU A 36 -22.70 4.65 -1.26
CA GLU A 36 -23.77 4.17 -2.13
C GLU A 36 -23.42 4.29 -3.62
N GLU A 37 -22.79 5.41 -4.03
CA GLU A 37 -22.31 5.58 -5.40
C GLU A 37 -21.18 4.60 -5.73
N ALA A 38 -20.22 4.43 -4.82
CA ALA A 38 -19.13 3.46 -4.98
C ALA A 38 -19.67 2.03 -5.17
N LYS A 39 -20.73 1.67 -4.43
CA LYS A 39 -21.40 0.37 -4.58
C LYS A 39 -22.19 0.27 -5.90
N ALA A 40 -22.78 1.36 -6.37
CA ALA A 40 -23.53 1.41 -7.61
C ALA A 40 -22.65 1.28 -8.87
N MET A 41 -21.37 1.66 -8.78
CA MET A 41 -20.38 1.51 -9.87
C MET A 41 -20.06 0.04 -10.21
N GLY A 42 -20.44 -0.91 -9.35
CA GLY A 42 -20.33 -2.34 -9.62
C GLY A 42 -18.89 -2.87 -9.65
N PHE A 43 -18.64 -3.91 -10.46
CA PHE A 43 -17.34 -4.61 -10.49
C PHE A 43 -16.20 -3.76 -11.08
N TRP A 44 -16.51 -2.82 -11.98
CA TRP A 44 -15.51 -1.97 -12.65
C TRP A 44 -15.13 -0.72 -11.84
N ALA A 45 -15.38 -0.75 -10.53
CA ALA A 45 -15.04 0.32 -9.61
C ALA A 45 -13.63 0.09 -9.04
N ILE A 46 -12.72 1.04 -9.29
CA ILE A 46 -11.31 0.95 -8.89
C ILE A 46 -11.09 1.79 -7.64
N ASN A 47 -10.53 1.19 -6.59
CA ASN A 47 -10.11 1.90 -5.38
C ASN A 47 -8.78 2.61 -5.65
N VAL A 48 -8.86 3.88 -6.03
CA VAL A 48 -7.73 4.69 -6.49
C VAL A 48 -6.76 4.96 -5.36
N ASP A 49 -7.25 5.16 -4.14
CA ASP A 49 -6.41 5.38 -2.97
C ASP A 49 -5.50 4.19 -2.68
N SER A 50 -6.07 3.00 -2.56
CA SER A 50 -5.35 1.77 -2.24
C SER A 50 -4.38 1.40 -3.36
N MET A 51 -4.77 1.62 -4.61
CA MET A 51 -3.88 1.44 -5.77
C MET A 51 -2.71 2.43 -5.74
N LEU A 52 -2.97 3.72 -5.51
CA LEU A 52 -1.94 4.76 -5.49
C LEU A 52 -0.91 4.52 -4.39
N PHE A 53 -1.37 4.24 -3.17
CA PHE A 53 -0.48 3.98 -2.05
C PHE A 53 0.26 2.65 -2.20
N SER A 54 -0.39 1.59 -2.68
CA SER A 54 0.27 0.29 -2.92
C SER A 54 1.40 0.42 -3.96
N ILE A 55 1.13 1.05 -5.09
CA ILE A 55 2.13 1.29 -6.14
C ILE A 55 3.21 2.25 -5.66
N GLY A 56 2.82 3.35 -4.98
CA GLY A 56 3.75 4.33 -4.44
C GLY A 56 4.75 3.71 -3.46
N LEU A 57 4.28 2.88 -2.54
CA LEU A 57 5.14 2.15 -1.60
C LEU A 57 6.03 1.15 -2.31
N GLY A 58 5.52 0.45 -3.32
CA GLY A 58 6.33 -0.45 -4.16
C GLY A 58 7.46 0.29 -4.89
N LEU A 59 7.18 1.47 -5.43
CA LEU A 59 8.19 2.32 -6.07
C LEU A 59 9.22 2.84 -5.06
N ILE A 60 8.78 3.24 -3.86
CA ILE A 60 9.68 3.65 -2.77
C ILE A 60 10.60 2.51 -2.37
N PHE A 61 10.07 1.30 -2.20
CA PHE A 61 10.86 0.10 -1.93
C PHE A 61 11.94 -0.13 -3.00
N LEU A 62 11.54 -0.16 -4.27
CA LEU A 62 12.47 -0.37 -5.38
C LEU A 62 13.53 0.74 -5.45
N PHE A 63 13.14 1.99 -5.19
CA PHE A 63 14.04 3.13 -5.16
C PHE A 63 15.07 3.01 -4.02
N LEU A 64 14.64 2.69 -2.80
CA LEU A 64 15.51 2.52 -1.64
C LEU A 64 16.52 1.38 -1.85
N PHE A 65 16.05 0.22 -2.31
CA PHE A 65 16.92 -0.93 -2.59
C PHE A 65 17.88 -0.64 -3.74
N ARG A 66 17.42 0.05 -4.78
CA ARG A 66 18.29 0.49 -5.88
C ARG A 66 19.36 1.47 -5.41
N MET A 67 19.02 2.38 -4.50
CA MET A 67 19.98 3.34 -3.95
C MET A 67 21.03 2.63 -3.09
N ALA A 68 20.63 1.68 -2.25
CA ALA A 68 21.54 0.86 -1.46
C ALA A 68 22.45 0.00 -2.36
N ALA A 69 21.88 -0.69 -3.36
CA ALA A 69 22.64 -1.52 -4.30
C ALA A 69 23.66 -0.72 -5.12
N LYS A 70 23.33 0.51 -5.53
CA LYS A 70 24.27 1.39 -6.26
C LYS A 70 25.41 1.93 -5.39
N LYS A 71 25.17 2.09 -4.09
CA LYS A 71 26.14 2.61 -3.12
C LYS A 71 26.85 1.49 -2.36
N ALA A 72 26.56 0.22 -2.69
CA ALA A 72 27.14 -0.93 -2.04
C ALA A 72 28.67 -0.90 -2.19
N SER A 73 29.35 -0.93 -1.06
CA SER A 73 30.81 -0.97 -0.99
C SER A 73 31.24 -2.22 -0.25
N THR A 74 32.38 -2.81 -0.63
CA THR A 74 32.94 -4.00 0.04
C THR A 74 33.66 -3.69 1.35
N GLY A 75 33.69 -2.41 1.74
CA GLY A 75 34.29 -1.94 3.00
C GLY A 75 33.31 -2.05 4.17
N VAL A 76 33.45 -1.16 5.16
CA VAL A 76 32.50 -1.09 6.28
C VAL A 76 31.17 -0.52 5.78
N PRO A 77 30.05 -1.28 5.84
CA PRO A 77 28.78 -0.82 5.31
C PRO A 77 28.23 0.34 6.15
N ALA A 78 27.82 1.41 5.47
CA ALA A 78 27.23 2.57 6.13
C ALA A 78 25.71 2.45 6.22
N GLY A 79 25.14 2.67 7.42
CA GLY A 79 23.70 2.88 7.69
C GLY A 79 22.70 2.10 6.83
N LEU A 80 22.29 2.71 5.70
CA LEU A 80 21.32 2.13 4.77
C LEU A 80 21.79 0.82 4.10
N GLN A 81 23.09 0.71 3.77
CA GLN A 81 23.65 -0.53 3.21
C GLN A 81 23.51 -1.67 4.22
N ASN A 82 23.90 -1.42 5.48
CA ASN A 82 23.81 -2.41 6.56
C ASN A 82 22.36 -2.86 6.80
N PHE A 83 21.39 -1.93 6.75
CA PHE A 83 19.98 -2.28 6.88
C PHE A 83 19.50 -3.20 5.73
N VAL A 84 19.84 -2.86 4.48
CA VAL A 84 19.44 -3.65 3.31
C VAL A 84 20.11 -5.03 3.30
N GLU A 85 21.39 -5.11 3.66
CA GLU A 85 22.11 -6.39 3.80
C GLU A 85 21.45 -7.26 4.87
N TRP A 86 21.17 -6.70 6.04
CA TRP A 86 20.50 -7.42 7.12
C TRP A 86 19.13 -7.98 6.68
N VAL A 87 18.32 -7.20 5.96
CA VAL A 87 17.03 -7.66 5.43
C VAL A 87 17.23 -8.79 4.41
N VAL A 88 18.18 -8.65 3.48
CA VAL A 88 18.44 -9.66 2.45
C VAL A 88 18.93 -10.97 3.08
N GLU A 89 19.83 -10.91 4.05
CA GLU A 89 20.30 -12.08 4.80
C GLU A 89 19.16 -12.74 5.60
N PHE A 90 18.29 -11.94 6.23
CA PHE A 90 17.12 -12.45 6.93
C PHE A 90 16.20 -13.25 6.00
N ILE A 91 15.95 -12.74 4.79
CA ILE A 91 15.11 -13.42 3.80
C ILE A 91 15.81 -14.66 3.24
N ASP A 92 17.10 -14.59 2.91
CA ASP A 92 17.85 -15.74 2.38
C ASP A 92 17.86 -16.89 3.41
N ASN A 93 18.11 -16.60 4.68
CA ASN A 93 18.05 -17.59 5.75
C ASN A 93 16.64 -18.17 5.92
N SER A 94 15.60 -17.33 5.87
CA SER A 94 14.20 -17.78 5.99
C SER A 94 13.78 -18.69 4.82
N VAL A 95 14.20 -18.35 3.60
CA VAL A 95 13.93 -19.12 2.39
C VAL A 95 14.69 -20.45 2.42
N ARG A 96 15.98 -20.46 2.77
CA ARG A 96 16.78 -21.69 2.88
C ARG A 96 16.27 -22.64 3.97
N GLY A 97 15.75 -22.09 5.07
CA GLY A 97 15.12 -22.88 6.13
C GLY A 97 13.83 -23.57 5.67
N SER A 98 13.13 -22.99 4.70
CA SER A 98 11.81 -23.48 4.23
C SER A 98 11.89 -24.26 2.91
N PHE A 99 12.86 -23.96 2.06
CA PHE A 99 12.96 -24.48 0.70
C PHE A 99 14.38 -25.01 0.43
N SER A 100 14.49 -26.32 0.18
CA SER A 100 15.76 -27.03 0.00
C SER A 100 16.31 -26.98 -1.43
N HIS A 101 15.50 -26.58 -2.40
CA HIS A 101 15.88 -26.55 -3.81
C HIS A 101 16.35 -25.16 -4.22
N GLN A 102 17.27 -25.08 -5.16
CA GLN A 102 17.75 -23.78 -5.65
C GLN A 102 16.84 -23.27 -6.76
N ASN A 103 16.00 -22.29 -6.44
CA ASN A 103 15.24 -21.53 -7.43
C ASN A 103 15.58 -20.05 -7.32
N ALA A 104 16.15 -19.49 -8.40
CA ALA A 104 16.59 -18.10 -8.46
C ALA A 104 15.45 -17.08 -8.32
N LEU A 105 14.19 -17.48 -8.49
CA LEU A 105 13.03 -16.60 -8.36
C LEU A 105 12.46 -16.55 -6.94
N VAL A 106 12.65 -17.59 -6.12
CA VAL A 106 12.00 -17.69 -4.81
C VAL A 106 12.54 -16.65 -3.84
N ALA A 107 13.86 -16.48 -3.76
CA ALA A 107 14.45 -15.49 -2.84
C ALA A 107 14.08 -14.04 -3.20
N PRO A 108 14.17 -13.60 -4.48
CA PRO A 108 13.69 -12.26 -4.87
C PRO A 108 12.19 -12.06 -4.64
N LEU A 109 11.35 -13.06 -4.96
CA LEU A 109 9.90 -12.95 -4.72
C LEU A 109 9.59 -12.82 -3.22
N ALA A 110 10.20 -13.66 -2.37
CA ALA A 110 10.03 -13.58 -0.92
C ALA A 110 10.45 -12.20 -0.38
N LEU A 111 11.56 -11.64 -0.87
CA LEU A 111 12.00 -10.30 -0.50
C LEU A 111 10.96 -9.24 -0.89
N THR A 112 10.43 -9.31 -2.11
CA THR A 112 9.43 -8.34 -2.58
C THR A 112 8.14 -8.42 -1.77
N VAL A 113 7.61 -9.62 -1.54
CA VAL A 113 6.37 -9.82 -0.77
C VAL A 113 6.55 -9.36 0.67
N PHE A 114 7.66 -9.76 1.32
CA PHE A 114 7.94 -9.35 2.69
C PHE A 114 8.05 -7.84 2.82
N MET A 115 8.89 -7.19 2.01
CA MET A 115 9.12 -5.75 2.13
C MET A 115 7.89 -4.95 1.75
N TRP A 116 7.15 -5.37 0.72
CA TRP A 116 5.98 -4.65 0.26
C TRP A 116 4.83 -4.73 1.28
N VAL A 117 4.56 -5.92 1.81
CA VAL A 117 3.57 -6.11 2.89
C VAL A 117 3.99 -5.41 4.17
N PHE A 118 5.27 -5.48 4.55
CA PHE A 118 5.81 -4.76 5.69
C PHE A 118 5.59 -3.24 5.55
N LEU A 119 5.88 -2.65 4.38
CA LEU A 119 5.67 -1.22 4.14
C LEU A 119 4.20 -0.83 4.14
N MET A 120 3.32 -1.64 3.54
CA MET A 120 1.88 -1.40 3.59
C MET A 120 1.34 -1.40 5.02
N ASN A 121 1.84 -2.32 5.86
CA ASN A 121 1.47 -2.37 7.28
C ASN A 121 2.16 -1.28 8.11
N LEU A 122 3.36 -0.85 7.74
CA LEU A 122 4.05 0.25 8.40
C LEU A 122 3.28 1.57 8.26
N MET A 123 2.54 1.76 7.17
CA MET A 123 1.64 2.91 7.01
C MET A 123 0.55 2.98 8.07
N ASP A 124 0.16 1.86 8.68
CA ASP A 124 -0.83 1.81 9.76
C ASP A 124 -0.29 2.41 11.08
N LEU A 125 1.04 2.43 11.24
CA LEU A 125 1.68 3.05 12.41
C LEU A 125 1.73 4.57 12.31
N PHE A 126 1.63 5.14 11.10
CA PHE A 126 1.54 6.58 10.94
C PHE A 126 0.16 7.06 11.40
N PRO A 127 0.07 8.22 12.09
CA PRO A 127 -1.22 8.76 12.52
C PRO A 127 -2.16 8.90 11.33
N VAL A 128 -3.18 8.05 11.28
CA VAL A 128 -4.13 7.93 10.16
C VAL A 128 -4.88 9.23 9.89
N ASP A 129 -4.85 10.20 10.80
CA ASP A 129 -5.54 11.48 10.69
C ASP A 129 -4.70 12.61 10.06
N TRP A 130 -3.36 12.50 10.01
CA TRP A 130 -2.51 13.59 9.49
C TRP A 130 -2.56 13.72 7.97
N LEU A 131 -2.53 12.58 7.27
CA LEU A 131 -2.57 12.54 5.80
C LEU A 131 -3.96 12.86 5.25
N PRO A 132 -5.08 12.36 5.80
CA PRO A 132 -6.41 12.77 5.36
C PRO A 132 -6.68 14.24 5.65
N PHE A 133 -6.19 14.79 6.76
CA PHE A 133 -6.32 16.23 7.03
C PHE A 133 -5.67 17.09 5.92
N VAL A 134 -4.48 16.70 5.44
CA VAL A 134 -3.82 17.36 4.30
C VAL A 134 -4.59 17.11 3.00
N ALA A 135 -5.14 15.90 2.81
CA ALA A 135 -5.93 15.56 1.63
C ALA A 135 -7.26 16.33 1.56
N THR A 136 -7.93 16.54 2.70
CA THR A 136 -9.13 17.39 2.80
C THR A 136 -8.81 18.84 2.47
N MET A 137 -7.62 19.34 2.85
CA MET A 137 -7.15 20.66 2.41
C MET A 137 -6.85 20.72 0.90
N ALA A 138 -6.47 19.60 0.29
CA ALA A 138 -6.27 19.47 -1.15
C ALA A 138 -7.56 19.16 -1.94
N GLY A 139 -8.72 19.12 -1.27
CA GLY A 139 -10.02 18.90 -1.91
C GLY A 139 -10.40 17.43 -2.13
N VAL A 140 -9.69 16.48 -1.51
CA VAL A 140 -10.02 15.05 -1.57
C VAL A 140 -10.81 14.66 -0.30
N PRO A 141 -12.11 14.34 -0.40
CA PRO A 141 -12.96 14.12 0.76
C PRO A 141 -12.67 12.79 1.47
N TYR A 142 -12.29 11.74 0.73
CA TYR A 142 -12.02 10.41 1.28
C TYR A 142 -10.63 9.94 0.87
N MET A 143 -9.80 9.52 1.83
CA MET A 143 -8.48 8.97 1.54
C MET A 143 -8.11 7.90 2.55
N LYS A 144 -8.04 6.65 2.09
CA LYS A 144 -7.50 5.54 2.87
C LYS A 144 -6.05 5.30 2.48
N ILE A 145 -5.16 5.38 3.46
CA ILE A 145 -3.70 5.36 3.22
C ILE A 145 -3.11 3.96 3.32
N VAL A 146 -3.78 3.06 4.04
CA VAL A 146 -3.26 1.73 4.38
C VAL A 146 -3.78 0.70 3.37
N PRO A 147 -3.00 0.28 2.36
CA PRO A 147 -3.51 -0.55 1.27
C PRO A 147 -3.83 -1.99 1.70
N SER A 148 -3.16 -2.49 2.75
CA SER A 148 -3.40 -3.84 3.29
C SER A 148 -4.79 -4.01 3.91
N THR A 149 -5.49 -2.92 4.20
CA THR A 149 -6.88 -2.94 4.67
C THR A 149 -7.90 -3.07 3.54
N ASP A 150 -7.46 -3.04 2.27
CA ASP A 150 -8.30 -3.29 1.11
C ASP A 150 -8.16 -4.77 0.67
N PRO A 151 -9.25 -5.56 0.71
CA PRO A 151 -9.22 -6.94 0.26
C PRO A 151 -8.74 -7.12 -1.18
N ASN A 152 -8.95 -6.15 -2.07
CA ASN A 152 -8.53 -6.26 -3.47
C ASN A 152 -7.01 -6.37 -3.60
N VAL A 153 -6.27 -5.65 -2.75
CA VAL A 153 -4.80 -5.66 -2.73
C VAL A 153 -4.29 -7.01 -2.23
N THR A 154 -4.87 -7.53 -1.14
CA THR A 154 -4.47 -8.83 -0.57
C THR A 154 -4.85 -10.00 -1.47
N PHE A 155 -6.05 -9.98 -2.07
CA PHE A 155 -6.46 -10.99 -3.07
C PHE A 155 -5.57 -10.95 -4.31
N GLY A 156 -5.25 -9.76 -4.82
CA GLY A 156 -4.36 -9.59 -5.96
C GLY A 156 -2.99 -10.25 -5.75
N MET A 157 -2.39 -10.05 -4.57
CA MET A 157 -1.14 -10.73 -4.21
C MET A 157 -1.32 -12.25 -4.09
N SER A 158 -2.38 -12.73 -3.44
CA SER A 158 -2.62 -14.18 -3.27
C SER A 158 -2.87 -14.93 -4.56
N LEU A 159 -3.38 -14.26 -5.61
CA LEU A 159 -3.58 -14.89 -6.93
C LEU A 159 -2.30 -14.93 -7.76
N SER A 160 -1.32 -14.07 -7.43
CA SER A 160 -0.04 -13.98 -8.14
C SER A 160 1.00 -15.00 -7.65
N VAL A 161 0.80 -15.53 -6.43
CA VAL A 161 1.68 -16.50 -5.75
C VAL A 161 1.08 -17.90 -5.91
#